data_AF-A0A7C2PBL7-F1
#
_entry.id   AF-A0A7C2PBL7-F1
#
_cell.length_a   1.000
_cell.length_b   1.000
_cell.length_c   1.000
_cell.angle_alpha   90.00
_cell.angle_beta   90.00
_cell.angle_gamma   90.00
#
_symmetry.space_group_name_H-M   'P 1'
#
loop_
_entity.id
_entity.type
_entity.pdbx_description
1 polymer ?
#
loop_
_entity_poly.entity_id
_entity_poly.type
_entity_poly.pdbx_seq_one_letter_code
_entity_poly.pdbx_strand_id
1 'polypeptide(L)'
;MTLISSQPLTDHELSAIRRRLEAATPGPWRHREGFIESAGEPGDLLAVTLQRSEEGLNALPGLANAEFIAHAPTDVARLLDELERVRTELANERADRTALLPGMALGHC
;
A
#
# COMPACT_ATOMS: atom_id res chain seq x y z
N MET A 1 7.02 7.49 18.22
CA MET A 1 6.80 8.52 17.19
C MET A 1 7.60 8.09 15.97
N THR A 2 6.98 7.37 15.05
CA THR A 2 7.67 6.72 13.93
C THR A 2 7.96 7.76 12.86
N LEU A 3 9.23 7.93 12.48
CA LEU A 3 9.64 8.78 11.38
C LEU A 3 9.12 8.17 10.08
N ILE A 4 8.06 8.73 9.52
CA ILE A 4 7.71 8.47 8.11
C ILE A 4 8.84 9.11 7.30
N SER A 5 9.62 8.28 6.60
CA SER A 5 10.68 8.77 5.71
C SER A 5 10.05 9.68 4.65
N SER A 6 10.49 10.94 4.59
CA SER A 6 10.02 11.92 3.60
C SER A 6 10.61 11.72 2.21
N GLN A 7 11.39 10.65 1.99
CA GLN A 7 11.99 10.37 0.68
C GLN A 7 11.01 9.63 -0.23
N PRO A 8 10.94 9.98 -1.53
CA PRO A 8 10.18 9.20 -2.51
C PRO A 8 10.73 7.77 -2.59
N LEU A 9 9.82 6.78 -2.59
CA LEU A 9 10.20 5.37 -2.82
C LEU A 9 10.90 5.21 -4.18
N THR A 10 11.90 4.37 -4.26
CA THR A 10 12.54 4.00 -5.53
C THR A 10 11.68 3.02 -6.32
N ASP A 11 11.92 2.90 -7.63
CA ASP A 11 11.21 1.92 -8.48
C ASP A 11 11.48 0.47 -8.02
N HIS A 12 12.67 0.21 -7.48
CA HIS A 12 13.01 -1.07 -6.89
C HIS A 12 12.16 -1.37 -5.64
N GLU A 13 12.00 -0.39 -4.74
CA GLU A 13 11.15 -0.55 -3.55
C GLU A 13 9.67 -0.76 -3.92
N LEU A 14 9.16 -0.01 -4.91
CA LEU A 14 7.80 -0.21 -5.41
C LEU A 14 7.60 -1.58 -6.05
N SER A 15 8.56 -2.01 -6.86
CA SER A 15 8.54 -3.36 -7.46
C SER A 15 8.56 -4.46 -6.39
N ALA A 16 9.31 -4.25 -5.31
CA ALA A 16 9.32 -5.17 -4.18
C ALA A 16 7.98 -5.19 -3.42
N ILE A 17 7.30 -4.05 -3.27
CA ILE A 17 5.94 -3.99 -2.68
C ILE A 17 4.95 -4.71 -3.59
N ARG A 18 4.93 -4.43 -4.90
CA ARG A 18 4.02 -5.06 -5.86
C ARG A 18 4.17 -6.57 -5.88
N ARG A 19 5.42 -7.08 -5.89
CA ARG A 19 5.69 -8.52 -5.79
C ARG A 19 5.16 -9.16 -4.51
N ARG A 20 5.23 -8.48 -3.37
CA ARG A 20 4.66 -8.99 -2.10
C ARG A 20 3.14 -9.06 -2.16
N LEU A 21 2.50 -8.07 -2.80
CA LEU A 21 1.06 -8.07 -3.01
C LEU A 21 0.63 -9.20 -3.95
N GLU A 22 1.30 -9.38 -5.08
CA GLU A 22 1.01 -10.45 -6.05
C GLU A 22 1.21 -11.85 -5.48
N ALA A 23 2.17 -12.02 -4.56
CA ALA A 23 2.42 -13.30 -3.89
C ALA A 23 1.45 -13.59 -2.72
N ALA A 24 0.71 -12.58 -2.26
CA ALA A 24 -0.29 -12.76 -1.20
C ALA A 24 -1.54 -13.46 -1.74
N THR A 25 -2.35 -14.03 -0.85
CA THR A 25 -3.66 -14.58 -1.23
C THR A 25 -4.49 -13.50 -1.92
N PRO A 26 -5.05 -13.75 -3.12
CA PRO A 26 -5.88 -12.77 -3.80
C PRO A 26 -7.05 -12.30 -2.92
N GLY A 27 -7.25 -10.98 -2.87
CA GLY A 27 -8.36 -10.37 -2.15
C GLY A 27 -9.70 -10.47 -2.90
N PRO A 28 -10.80 -9.98 -2.30
CA PRO A 28 -10.85 -9.38 -0.96
C PRO A 28 -10.71 -10.42 0.15
N TRP A 29 -10.17 -10.03 1.29
CA TRP A 29 -10.24 -10.83 2.51
C TRP A 29 -11.40 -10.33 3.37
N ARG A 30 -11.86 -11.17 4.29
CA ARG A 30 -12.91 -10.84 5.26
C ARG A 30 -12.34 -10.93 6.66
N HIS A 31 -12.93 -10.21 7.60
CA HIS A 31 -12.62 -10.41 9.01
C HIS A 31 -13.87 -10.72 9.82
N ARG A 32 -13.71 -11.51 10.87
CA ARG A 32 -14.75 -11.88 11.82
C ARG A 32 -14.09 -12.16 13.16
N GLU A 33 -14.47 -11.46 14.23
CA GLU A 33 -14.01 -11.74 15.60
C GLU A 33 -12.48 -11.90 15.76
N GLY A 34 -11.67 -11.11 15.02
CA GLY A 34 -10.21 -11.19 15.08
C GLY A 34 -9.58 -12.22 14.12
N PHE A 35 -10.39 -12.98 13.39
CA PHE A 35 -9.97 -13.87 12.31
C PHE A 35 -10.01 -13.14 10.98
N ILE A 36 -9.05 -13.42 10.10
CA ILE A 36 -8.99 -12.94 8.71
C ILE A 36 -9.09 -14.16 7.80
N GLU A 37 -10.06 -14.16 6.90
CA GLU A 37 -10.43 -15.29 6.05
C GLU A 37 -10.41 -14.88 4.57
N SER A 38 -10.13 -15.83 3.68
CA SER A 38 -10.30 -15.61 2.23
C SER A 38 -11.78 -15.40 1.90
N ALA A 39 -12.11 -14.47 0.99
CA ALA A 39 -13.50 -14.31 0.54
C ALA A 39 -13.97 -15.41 -0.43
N GLY A 40 -13.04 -16.16 -1.02
CA GLY A 40 -13.34 -17.17 -2.05
C GLY A 40 -13.89 -18.48 -1.47
N GLU A 41 -13.41 -18.89 -0.30
CA GLU A 41 -13.84 -20.12 0.38
C GLU A 41 -14.10 -19.86 1.87
N PRO A 42 -15.35 -20.04 2.35
CA PRO A 42 -15.68 -19.90 3.76
C PRO A 42 -14.87 -20.87 4.62
N GLY A 43 -14.14 -20.34 5.61
CA GLY A 43 -13.33 -21.15 6.53
C GLY A 43 -11.84 -21.27 6.18
N ASP A 44 -11.39 -20.70 5.06
CA ASP A 44 -9.96 -20.57 4.76
C ASP A 44 -9.32 -19.45 5.58
N LEU A 45 -8.70 -19.82 6.71
CA LEU A 45 -8.12 -18.91 7.67
C LEU A 45 -6.73 -18.42 7.22
N LEU A 46 -6.61 -17.12 6.97
CA LEU A 46 -5.37 -16.49 6.51
C LEU A 46 -4.52 -15.96 7.67
N ALA A 47 -5.15 -15.33 8.66
CA ALA A 47 -4.46 -14.74 9.81
C ALA A 47 -5.40 -14.58 11.02
N VAL A 48 -4.83 -14.39 12.21
CA VAL A 48 -5.57 -14.10 13.44
C VAL A 48 -4.88 -12.98 14.21
N THR A 49 -5.65 -12.02 14.70
CA THR A 49 -5.19 -10.94 15.57
C THR A 49 -5.64 -11.23 17.00
N LEU A 50 -4.72 -11.77 17.80
CA LEU A 50 -4.95 -12.03 19.23
C LEU A 50 -4.06 -11.13 20.06
N GLN A 51 -4.59 -10.61 21.16
CA GLN A 51 -3.78 -10.00 22.20
C GLN A 51 -3.63 -10.97 23.36
N ARG A 52 -2.40 -11.15 23.82
CA ARG A 52 -2.12 -11.90 25.04
C ARG A 52 -2.33 -11.01 26.26
N SER A 53 -3.12 -11.47 27.22
CA SER A 53 -3.26 -10.90 28.56
C SER A 53 -2.89 -11.92 29.62
N GLU A 54 -2.88 -11.52 30.90
CA GLU A 54 -2.70 -12.43 32.03
C GLU A 54 -3.82 -13.48 32.13
N GLU A 55 -5.00 -13.16 31.60
CA GLU A 55 -6.20 -14.02 31.62
C GLU A 55 -6.26 -14.99 30.42
N GLY A 56 -5.37 -14.86 29.44
CA GLY A 56 -5.32 -15.72 28.25
C GLY A 56 -5.17 -14.96 26.94
N LEU A 57 -5.77 -15.50 25.87
CA LEU A 57 -5.80 -14.89 24.54
C LEU A 57 -7.15 -14.20 24.33
N ASN A 58 -7.12 -12.89 24.10
CA ASN A 58 -8.30 -12.07 23.86
C ASN A 58 -8.34 -11.56 22.41
N ALA A 59 -9.40 -11.89 21.68
CA ALA A 59 -9.61 -11.45 20.30
C ALA A 59 -10.21 -10.03 20.20
N LEU A 60 -10.85 -9.54 21.28
CA LEU A 60 -11.55 -8.25 21.31
C LEU A 60 -10.68 -7.02 20.97
N PRO A 61 -9.45 -6.86 21.52
CA PRO A 61 -8.57 -5.78 21.08
C PRO A 61 -7.96 -5.99 19.68
N GLY A 62 -8.16 -7.17 19.07
CA GLY A 62 -7.68 -7.51 17.73
C GLY A 62 -8.60 -7.07 16.59
N LEU A 63 -9.83 -6.62 16.86
CA LEU A 63 -10.82 -6.34 15.81
C LEU A 63 -10.37 -5.27 14.80
N ALA A 64 -9.86 -4.14 15.28
CA ALA A 64 -9.35 -3.06 14.43
C ALA A 64 -8.14 -3.52 13.59
N ASN A 65 -7.27 -4.35 14.18
CA ASN A 65 -6.14 -4.93 13.44
C ASN A 65 -6.63 -5.91 12.36
N ALA A 66 -7.65 -6.71 12.66
CA ALA A 66 -8.20 -7.68 11.70
C ALA A 66 -8.85 -6.96 10.52
N GLU A 67 -9.60 -5.89 10.79
CA GLU A 67 -10.18 -5.04 9.76
C GLU A 67 -9.10 -4.41 8.88
N PHE A 68 -8.07 -3.81 9.49
CA PHE A 68 -6.95 -3.22 8.75
C PHE A 68 -6.22 -4.24 7.87
N ILE A 69 -5.89 -5.42 8.42
CA ILE A 69 -5.18 -6.48 7.68
C ILE A 69 -6.06 -7.05 6.55
N ALA A 70 -7.36 -7.25 6.79
CA ALA A 70 -8.28 -7.76 5.77
C ALA A 70 -8.39 -6.83 4.54
N HIS A 71 -8.29 -5.52 4.75
CA HIS A 71 -8.32 -4.54 3.66
C HIS A 71 -6.96 -4.28 3.02
N ALA A 72 -5.86 -4.67 3.68
CA ALA A 72 -4.51 -4.33 3.25
C ALA A 72 -4.18 -4.68 1.79
N PRO A 73 -4.54 -5.86 1.22
CA PRO A 73 -4.26 -6.13 -0.18
C PRO A 73 -4.96 -5.15 -1.14
N THR A 74 -6.23 -4.85 -0.89
CA THR A 74 -7.02 -3.92 -1.71
C THR A 74 -6.48 -2.50 -1.59
N ASP A 75 -6.19 -2.05 -0.37
CA ASP A 75 -5.69 -0.70 -0.13
C ASP A 75 -4.29 -0.52 -0.72
N VAL A 76 -3.38 -1.49 -0.54
CA VAL A 76 -2.03 -1.45 -1.12
C VAL A 76 -2.10 -1.46 -2.65
N ALA A 77 -2.99 -2.27 -3.26
CA ALA A 77 -3.19 -2.26 -4.71
C ALA A 77 -3.58 -0.86 -5.20
N ARG A 78 -4.61 -0.26 -4.60
CA ARG A 78 -5.09 1.09 -4.97
C ARG A 78 -4.04 2.17 -4.76
N LEU A 79 -3.25 2.07 -3.69
CA LEU A 79 -2.16 3.03 -3.41
C LEU A 79 -1.02 2.91 -4.42
N LEU A 80 -0.69 1.70 -4.89
CA LEU A 80 0.30 1.50 -5.95
C LEU A 80 -0.18 2.08 -7.28
N ASP A 81 -1.45 1.84 -7.65
CA ASP A 81 -2.05 2.39 -8.86
C ASP A 81 -2.07 3.93 -8.83
N GLU A 82 -2.46 4.51 -7.70
CA GLU A 82 -2.50 5.96 -7.51
C GLU A 82 -1.09 6.59 -7.56
N LEU A 83 -0.09 5.91 -7.00
CA LEU A 83 1.29 6.37 -7.07
C LEU A 83 1.84 6.34 -8.51
N GLU A 84 1.50 5.31 -9.28
CA GLU A 84 1.86 5.21 -10.70
C GLU A 84 1.21 6.34 -11.52
N ARG A 85 -0.08 6.63 -11.27
CA ARG A 85 -0.79 7.76 -11.87
C ARG A 85 -0.10 9.08 -11.58
N VAL A 86 0.17 9.39 -10.31
CA VAL A 86 0.80 10.65 -9.88
C VAL A 86 2.21 10.80 -10.45
N ARG A 87 3.00 9.72 -10.50
CA ARG A 87 4.34 9.76 -11.11
C ARG A 87 4.30 10.04 -12.60
N THR A 88 3.33 9.46 -13.29
CA THR A 88 3.14 9.68 -14.73
C THR A 88 2.76 11.13 -15.01
N GLU A 89 1.83 11.69 -14.24
CA GLU A 89 1.45 13.10 -14.35
C GLU A 89 2.62 14.03 -14.08
N LEU A 90 3.38 13.78 -13.00
CA LEU A 90 4.56 14.58 -12.67
C LEU A 90 5.65 14.51 -13.75
N ALA A 91 5.84 13.34 -14.38
CA ALA A 91 6.78 13.17 -15.49
C ALA A 91 6.33 13.98 -16.71
N ASN A 92 5.04 13.96 -17.05
CA ASN A 92 4.47 14.73 -18.16
C ASN A 92 4.62 16.23 -17.92
N GLU A 93 4.23 16.74 -16.74
CA GLU A 93 4.39 18.15 -16.40
C GLU A 93 5.85 18.63 -16.47
N ARG A 94 6.79 17.77 -16.05
CA ARG A 94 8.23 18.05 -16.13
C ARG A 94 8.71 18.09 -17.59
N ALA A 95 8.21 17.19 -18.44
CA ALA A 95 8.52 17.18 -19.87
C ALA A 95 7.98 18.43 -20.56
N ASP A 96 6.72 18.78 -20.32
CA ASP A 96 6.07 19.99 -20.86
C ASP A 96 6.79 21.26 -20.45
N ARG A 97 7.14 21.39 -19.15
CA ARG A 97 7.92 22.53 -18.67
C ARG A 97 9.29 22.62 -19.31
N THR A 98 9.98 21.49 -19.50
CA THR A 98 11.29 21.46 -20.17
C THR A 98 11.17 21.88 -21.64
N ALA A 99 10.11 21.44 -22.32
CA ALA A 99 9.84 21.78 -23.71
C ALA A 99 9.47 23.27 -23.93
N LEU A 100 8.97 23.95 -22.89
CA LEU A 100 8.67 25.39 -22.92
C LEU A 100 9.89 26.29 -22.62
N LEU A 101 10.99 25.74 -22.10
CA LEU A 101 12.20 26.50 -21.74
C LEU A 101 13.36 26.59 -22.78
N PRO A 102 13.28 26.12 -24.06
CA PRO A 102 14.43 26.18 -24.96
C PRO A 102 14.80 27.61 -25.42
N GLY A 103 14.00 28.64 -25.11
CA GLY A 103 14.22 30.02 -25.56
C GLY A 103 14.96 30.97 -24.61
N MET A 104 15.26 30.59 -23.36
CA MET A 104 15.87 31.51 -22.37
C MET A 104 17.39 31.37 -22.20
N ALA A 105 18.05 30.43 -22.89
CA ALA A 105 19.49 30.16 -22.71
C ALA A 105 20.42 30.86 -23.71
N LEU A 106 19.93 31.68 -24.66
CA LEU A 106 20.77 32.36 -25.67
C LEU A 106 20.67 33.89 -25.67
N GLY A 107 20.29 34.50 -24.55
CA GLY A 107 20.29 35.95 -24.36
C GLY A 107 21.51 36.47 -23.60
N HIS A 108 22.72 36.25 -24.11
CA HIS A 108 23.89 37.06 -23.75
C HIS A 108 24.84 37.22 -24.95
N CYS A 109 25.19 38.50 -25.17
CA CYS A 109 26.05 39.11 -26.18
C CYS A 109 25.31 39.68 -27.40
#